data_AF-A0A0L6VDQ1-F1
#
_entry.id   AF-A0A0L6VDQ1-F1
#
_cell.length_a   1.000
_cell.length_b   1.000
_cell.length_c   1.000
_cell.angle_alpha   90.00
_cell.angle_beta   90.00
_cell.angle_gamma   90.00
#
_symmetry.space_group_name_H-M   'P 1'
#
loop_
_entity.id
_entity.type
_entity.pdbx_description
1 polymer ?
#
loop_
_entity_poly.entity_id
_entity_poly.type
_entity_poly.pdbx_seq_one_letter_code
_entity_poly.pdbx_strand_id
1 'polypeptide(L)'
;MVFRRCNTTKIATVRILLQNHSQKVISNALGVMACRKSVSPWRNLYYEMKQVVYDHEKYTVQGQSSLLSAEDCEFMIEMVCTDPTVFLDEICECLYDGGGTPLGLTCIQENLINKPKITFKKPDTINICKNLAYFPSTKKMWPTIIDGLRKRLMYLQSFLYSQDNPPNNSSLMKIQNSSQSFLKSATIVFFLWQ
;
A
#
# COMPACT_ATOMS: atom_id res chain seq x y z
N MET A 1 -4.48 0.57 3.83
CA MET A 1 -5.90 0.92 3.57
C MET A 1 -6.32 0.34 2.21
N VAL A 2 -7.28 -0.60 2.12
CA VAL A 2 -7.55 -1.36 0.88
C VAL A 2 -8.32 -0.53 -0.14
N PHE A 3 -7.67 -0.14 -1.25
CA PHE A 3 -8.29 0.59 -2.35
C PHE A 3 -9.13 -0.36 -3.22
N ARG A 4 -10.44 -0.44 -2.93
CA ARG A 4 -11.40 -1.10 -3.85
C ARG A 4 -11.75 -0.11 -4.95
N ARG A 5 -11.61 -0.52 -6.22
CA ARG A 5 -12.18 0.19 -7.37
C ARG A 5 -13.61 0.62 -7.03
N CYS A 6 -13.80 1.92 -6.82
CA CYS A 6 -15.09 2.43 -6.42
C CYS A 6 -15.95 2.45 -7.69
N ASN A 7 -16.97 1.59 -7.71
CA ASN A 7 -17.91 1.52 -8.82
C ASN A 7 -18.52 2.92 -9.00
N THR A 8 -18.46 3.50 -10.20
CA THR A 8 -18.91 4.88 -10.50
C THR A 8 -20.35 5.12 -10.02
N THR A 9 -21.17 4.07 -10.04
CA THR A 9 -22.52 4.04 -9.47
C THR A 9 -22.57 4.35 -7.98
N LYS A 10 -21.61 3.88 -7.18
CA LYS A 10 -21.55 4.15 -5.72
C LYS A 10 -21.24 5.62 -5.46
N ILE A 11 -20.27 6.18 -6.18
CA ILE A 11 -19.91 7.61 -6.07
C ILE A 11 -21.11 8.47 -6.47
N ALA A 12 -21.74 8.18 -7.60
CA ALA A 12 -22.92 8.91 -8.05
C ALA A 12 -24.09 8.77 -7.07
N THR A 13 -24.31 7.57 -6.51
CA THR A 13 -25.32 7.34 -5.46
C THR A 13 -25.07 8.24 -4.26
N VAL A 14 -23.84 8.27 -3.74
CA VAL A 14 -23.48 9.09 -2.58
C VAL A 14 -23.65 10.58 -2.87
N ARG A 15 -23.23 11.06 -4.04
CA ARG A 15 -23.39 12.47 -4.45
C ARG A 15 -24.85 12.91 -4.48
N ILE A 16 -25.72 12.14 -5.14
CA ILE A 16 -27.17 12.43 -5.22
C ILE A 16 -27.80 12.37 -3.81
N LEU A 17 -27.32 11.47 -2.97
CA LEU A 17 -27.83 11.27 -1.61
C LEU A 17 -27.42 12.39 -0.63
N LEU A 18 -26.31 13.08 -0.90
CA LEU A 18 -25.86 14.28 -0.17
C LEU A 18 -26.65 15.54 -0.55
N GLN A 19 -27.22 15.56 -1.76
CA GLN A 19 -28.16 16.59 -2.21
C GLN A 19 -29.58 16.40 -1.62
N ASN A 20 -29.75 15.50 -0.65
CA ASN A 20 -31.02 15.17 0.00
C ASN A 20 -32.11 14.63 -0.94
N HIS A 21 -31.73 14.06 -2.09
CA HIS A 21 -32.68 13.41 -2.96
C HIS A 21 -33.17 12.06 -2.39
N SER A 22 -34.42 11.73 -2.71
CA SER A 22 -35.01 10.45 -2.30
C SER A 22 -34.40 9.28 -3.05
N GLN A 23 -34.47 8.09 -2.45
CA GLN A 23 -33.98 6.85 -3.06
C GLN A 23 -34.65 6.52 -4.41
N LYS A 24 -35.91 6.95 -4.60
CA LYS A 24 -36.63 6.79 -5.86
C LYS A 24 -35.96 7.60 -6.98
N VAL A 25 -35.54 8.83 -6.67
CA VAL A 25 -34.80 9.68 -7.62
C VAL A 25 -33.44 9.06 -7.95
N ILE A 26 -32.72 8.54 -6.96
CA ILE A 26 -31.43 7.85 -7.16
C ILE A 26 -31.59 6.66 -8.10
N SER A 27 -32.60 5.82 -7.87
CA SER A 27 -32.82 4.61 -8.67
C SER A 27 -33.19 4.95 -10.11
N ASN A 28 -34.00 5.99 -10.30
CA ASN A 28 -34.37 6.49 -11.63
C ASN A 28 -33.17 7.11 -12.36
N ALA A 29 -32.36 7.91 -11.67
CA ALA A 29 -31.20 8.60 -12.26
C ALA A 29 -30.08 7.64 -12.68
N LEU A 30 -29.88 6.55 -11.92
CA LEU A 30 -28.80 5.59 -12.19
C LEU A 30 -29.23 4.43 -13.09
N GLY A 31 -30.52 4.28 -13.39
CA GLY A 31 -31.05 3.14 -14.15
C GLY A 31 -30.87 1.80 -13.44
N VAL A 32 -30.53 1.81 -12.15
CA VAL A 32 -30.27 0.62 -11.33
C VAL A 32 -31.09 0.72 -10.05
N MET A 33 -31.83 -0.34 -9.72
CA MET A 33 -32.54 -0.43 -8.45
C MET A 33 -31.54 -0.59 -7.30
N ALA A 34 -31.15 0.52 -6.67
CA ALA A 34 -30.33 0.51 -5.48
C ALA A 34 -31.17 -0.01 -4.30
N CYS A 35 -30.80 -1.16 -3.72
CA CYS A 35 -31.51 -1.71 -2.58
C CYS A 35 -31.39 -0.77 -1.36
N ARG A 36 -32.48 -0.58 -0.62
CA ARG A 36 -32.49 0.27 0.59
C ARG A 36 -31.43 -0.16 1.61
N LYS A 37 -31.18 -1.48 1.70
CA LYS A 37 -30.17 -2.07 2.59
C LYS A 37 -28.73 -1.72 2.21
N SER A 38 -28.43 -1.43 0.94
CA SER A 38 -27.08 -1.09 0.50
C SER A 38 -26.80 0.41 0.57
N VAL A 39 -27.84 1.24 0.50
CA VAL A 39 -27.70 2.71 0.45
C VAL A 39 -27.39 3.29 1.84
N SER A 40 -28.00 2.78 2.91
CA SER A 40 -27.74 3.28 4.28
C SER A 40 -26.28 3.08 4.74
N PRO A 41 -25.63 1.92 4.53
CA PRO A 41 -24.21 1.77 4.83
C PRO A 41 -23.31 2.74 4.07
N TRP A 42 -23.62 3.07 2.82
CA TRP A 42 -22.81 4.01 2.04
C TRP A 42 -22.90 5.44 2.55
N ARG A 43 -24.08 5.85 3.04
CA ARG A 43 -24.25 7.14 3.73
C ARG A 43 -23.41 7.18 5.01
N ASN A 44 -23.49 6.14 5.83
CA ASN A 44 -22.74 6.08 7.08
C ASN A 44 -21.24 6.07 6.83
N LEU A 45 -20.76 5.24 5.91
CA LEU A 45 -19.36 5.22 5.47
C LEU A 45 -18.90 6.58 4.95
N TYR A 46 -19.73 7.32 4.21
CA TYR A 46 -19.38 8.66 3.78
C TYR A 46 -19.18 9.62 4.96
N TYR A 47 -20.07 9.61 5.95
CA TYR A 47 -19.95 10.48 7.12
C TYR A 47 -18.82 10.09 8.07
N GLU A 48 -18.58 8.79 8.23
CA GLU A 48 -17.47 8.25 9.02
C GLU A 48 -16.13 8.56 8.37
N MET A 49 -16.04 8.36 7.05
CA MET A 49 -14.76 8.49 6.37
C MET A 49 -14.46 9.93 5.97
N LYS A 50 -15.46 10.76 5.60
CA LYS A 50 -15.36 12.17 5.13
C LYS A 50 -14.24 12.53 4.12
N GLN A 51 -13.39 11.58 3.76
CA GLN A 51 -12.17 11.70 2.98
C GLN A 51 -12.21 10.84 1.71
N VAL A 52 -13.13 9.87 1.60
CA VAL A 52 -13.10 8.87 0.52
C VAL A 52 -13.82 9.33 -0.75
N VAL A 53 -14.60 10.40 -0.69
CA VAL A 53 -15.17 11.05 -1.89
C VAL A 53 -14.49 12.40 -2.06
N TYR A 54 -13.20 12.37 -2.36
CA TYR A 54 -12.54 13.55 -2.93
C TYR A 54 -13.25 13.91 -4.24
N ASP A 55 -13.30 15.21 -4.52
CA ASP A 55 -13.81 15.72 -5.78
C ASP A 55 -13.09 15.02 -6.94
N HIS A 56 -13.87 14.31 -7.76
CA HIS A 56 -13.34 13.49 -8.84
C HIS A 56 -12.53 14.36 -9.82
N GLU A 57 -12.94 15.61 -10.04
CA GLU A 57 -12.20 16.53 -10.92
C GLU A 57 -10.84 16.90 -10.33
N LYS A 58 -10.79 17.25 -9.03
CA LYS A 58 -9.53 17.44 -8.31
C LYS A 58 -8.66 16.18 -8.33
N TYR A 59 -9.26 15.00 -8.17
CA TYR A 59 -8.53 13.74 -8.15
C TYR A 59 -8.01 13.35 -9.53
N THR A 60 -8.74 13.63 -10.61
CA THR A 60 -8.24 13.44 -11.98
C THR A 60 -7.10 14.40 -12.30
N VAL A 61 -7.16 15.64 -11.83
CA VAL A 61 -6.08 16.61 -12.00
C VAL A 61 -4.85 16.23 -11.15
N GLN A 62 -5.03 15.74 -9.92
CA GLN A 62 -3.93 15.23 -9.08
C GLN A 62 -3.40 13.87 -9.51
N GLY A 63 -4.23 13.05 -10.17
CA GLY A 63 -3.86 11.74 -10.71
C GLY A 63 -3.07 11.82 -12.02
N GLN A 64 -2.94 13.01 -12.61
CA GLN A 64 -2.24 13.22 -13.86
C GLN A 64 -0.73 13.37 -13.64
N SER A 65 -0.08 12.24 -13.34
CA SER A 65 1.32 11.90 -13.65
C SER A 65 2.49 12.79 -13.17
N SER A 66 2.30 13.92 -12.47
CA SER A 66 3.44 14.82 -12.16
C SER A 66 3.67 15.18 -10.68
N LEU A 67 3.10 14.44 -9.72
CA LEU A 67 3.23 14.77 -8.30
C LEU A 67 4.23 13.91 -7.51
N LEU A 68 4.93 12.99 -8.16
CA LEU A 68 6.04 12.30 -7.51
C LEU A 68 7.29 13.19 -7.60
N SER A 69 7.78 13.62 -6.44
CA SER A 69 9.06 14.33 -6.35
C SER A 69 10.20 13.45 -6.87
N ALA A 70 11.35 14.05 -7.17
CA ALA A 70 12.52 13.27 -7.59
C ALA A 70 12.95 12.32 -6.46
N GLU A 71 12.87 12.82 -5.23
CA GLU A 71 13.17 12.12 -3.99
C GLU A 71 12.25 10.91 -3.79
N ASP A 72 10.93 11.07 -3.96
CA ASP A 72 9.99 9.96 -3.85
C ASP A 72 10.22 8.90 -4.92
N CYS A 73 10.64 9.31 -6.13
CA CYS A 73 10.97 8.38 -7.20
C CYS A 73 12.22 7.57 -6.89
N GLU A 74 13.27 8.23 -6.38
CA GLU A 74 14.50 7.55 -5.96
C GLU A 74 14.21 6.56 -4.82
N PHE A 75 13.40 6.97 -3.84
CA PHE A 75 12.97 6.11 -2.75
C PHE A 75 12.18 4.89 -3.24
N MET A 76 11.24 5.07 -4.17
CA MET A 76 10.53 3.96 -4.81
C MET A 76 11.47 2.99 -5.52
N ILE A 77 12.43 3.50 -6.29
CA ILE A 77 13.41 2.69 -7.01
C ILE A 77 14.29 1.93 -6.02
N GLU A 78 14.79 2.59 -4.98
CA GLU A 78 15.59 1.96 -3.92
C GLU A 78 14.82 0.83 -3.25
N MET A 79 13.54 1.05 -2.94
CA MET A 79 12.69 0.04 -2.31
C MET A 79 12.53 -1.20 -3.18
N VAL A 80 12.21 -1.02 -4.47
CA VAL A 80 12.06 -2.12 -5.44
C VAL A 80 13.39 -2.83 -5.71
N CYS A 81 14.51 -2.10 -5.76
CA CYS A 81 15.84 -2.67 -5.94
C CYS A 81 16.29 -3.47 -4.71
N THR A 82 15.93 -3.01 -3.51
CA THR A 82 16.30 -3.68 -2.25
C THR A 82 15.42 -4.90 -1.99
N ASP A 83 14.14 -4.84 -2.33
CA ASP A 83 13.23 -5.97 -2.26
C ASP A 83 12.24 -5.96 -3.43
N PRO A 84 12.50 -6.76 -4.48
CA PRO A 84 11.63 -6.82 -5.64
C PRO A 84 10.31 -7.57 -5.38
N THR A 85 10.12 -8.14 -4.18
CA THR A 85 8.88 -8.82 -3.78
C THR A 85 7.87 -7.88 -3.09
N VAL A 86 8.27 -6.63 -2.84
CA VAL A 86 7.40 -5.61 -2.22
C VAL A 86 6.19 -5.32 -3.10
N PHE A 87 5.01 -5.27 -2.50
CA PHE A 87 3.77 -5.01 -3.23
C PHE A 87 3.56 -3.51 -3.47
N LEU A 88 2.79 -3.15 -4.50
CA LEU A 88 2.53 -1.73 -4.84
C LEU A 88 1.80 -0.98 -3.71
N ASP A 89 0.94 -1.67 -2.95
CA ASP A 89 0.24 -1.08 -1.79
C ASP A 89 1.17 -0.86 -0.60
N GLU A 90 2.17 -1.72 -0.39
CA GLU A 90 3.24 -1.50 0.59
C GLU A 90 4.10 -0.29 0.21
N ILE A 91 4.46 -0.15 -1.08
CA ILE A 91 5.19 1.04 -1.58
C ILE A 91 4.36 2.31 -1.33
N CYS A 92 3.04 2.27 -1.60
CA CYS A 92 2.12 3.38 -1.30
C CYS A 92 2.16 3.76 0.19
N GLU A 93 2.10 2.77 1.08
CA GLU A 93 2.09 2.98 2.53
C GLU A 93 3.41 3.59 3.02
N CYS A 94 4.54 3.06 2.55
CA CYS A 94 5.85 3.61 2.89
C CYS A 94 6.06 5.05 2.40
N LEU A 95 5.60 5.39 1.20
CA LEU A 95 5.64 6.77 0.69
C LEU A 95 4.76 7.71 1.51
N TYR A 96 3.60 7.23 1.95
CA TYR A 96 2.71 8.00 2.81
C TYR A 96 3.32 8.24 4.18
N ASP A 97 3.94 7.23 4.79
CA ASP A 97 4.58 7.35 6.10
C ASP A 97 5.82 8.26 6.07
N GLY A 98 6.56 8.28 4.97
CA GLY A 98 7.75 9.12 4.80
C GLY A 98 7.44 10.57 4.38
N GLY A 99 6.60 10.75 3.35
CA GLY A 99 6.37 12.05 2.71
C GLY A 99 4.97 12.64 2.91
N GLY A 100 4.07 11.92 3.58
CA GLY A 100 2.68 12.35 3.78
C GLY A 100 1.86 12.48 2.48
N THR A 101 2.41 12.05 1.35
CA THR A 101 1.79 12.24 0.03
C THR A 101 1.01 10.99 -0.35
N PRO A 102 -0.34 11.03 -0.36
CA PRO A 102 -1.14 9.88 -0.75
C PRO A 102 -1.04 9.69 -2.26
N LEU A 103 -0.42 8.58 -2.68
CA LEU A 103 -0.28 8.22 -4.08
C LEU A 103 -1.27 7.13 -4.49
N GLY A 104 -1.90 7.34 -5.65
CA GLY A 104 -2.71 6.31 -6.29
C GLY A 104 -1.83 5.19 -6.83
N LEU A 105 -2.32 3.95 -6.72
CA LEU A 105 -1.64 2.75 -7.21
C LEU A 105 -1.24 2.85 -8.70
N THR A 106 -2.09 3.50 -9.51
CA THR A 106 -1.83 3.72 -10.95
C THR A 106 -0.67 4.68 -11.19
N CYS A 107 -0.52 5.71 -10.36
CA CYS A 107 0.57 6.67 -10.46
C CYS A 107 1.93 6.01 -10.16
N ILE A 108 1.97 5.16 -9.12
CA ILE A 108 3.17 4.38 -8.79
C ILE A 108 3.53 3.43 -9.94
N GLN A 109 2.55 2.71 -10.46
CA GLN A 109 2.76 1.78 -11.57
C GLN A 109 3.29 2.50 -12.82
N GLU A 110 2.70 3.64 -13.19
CA GLU A 110 3.16 4.45 -14.32
C GLU A 110 4.58 4.99 -14.10
N ASN A 111 4.91 5.44 -12.88
CA ASN A 111 6.25 5.95 -12.58
C ASN A 111 7.31 4.86 -12.62
N LEU A 112 7.01 3.66 -12.11
CA LEU A 112 7.92 2.51 -12.17
C LEU A 112 8.08 1.94 -13.59
N ILE A 113 7.05 2.06 -14.44
CA ILE A 113 7.18 1.64 -15.85
C ILE A 113 7.95 2.69 -16.65
N ASN A 114 7.62 3.99 -16.49
CA ASN A 114 8.12 5.04 -17.36
C ASN A 114 9.54 5.51 -16.99
N LYS A 115 9.86 5.63 -15.69
CA LYS A 115 11.15 6.19 -15.25
C LYS A 115 12.27 5.14 -15.24
N PRO A 116 12.18 4.04 -14.45
CA PRO A 116 13.25 3.06 -14.41
C PRO A 116 13.14 1.97 -15.49
N LYS A 117 12.15 2.03 -16.40
CA LYS A 117 11.85 0.98 -17.39
C LYS A 117 11.71 -0.41 -16.77
N ILE A 118 11.30 -0.48 -15.50
CA ILE A 118 11.10 -1.74 -14.80
C ILE A 118 9.82 -2.34 -15.37
N THR A 119 9.99 -3.32 -16.24
CA THR A 119 8.89 -4.13 -16.70
C THR A 119 8.54 -5.09 -15.59
N PHE A 120 7.47 -4.79 -14.85
CA PHE A 120 6.83 -5.79 -14.00
C PHE A 120 6.42 -6.94 -14.92
N LYS A 121 7.17 -8.05 -14.88
CA LYS A 121 6.67 -9.30 -15.45
C LYS A 121 5.40 -9.59 -14.70
N LYS A 122 4.26 -9.54 -15.40
CA LYS A 122 3.06 -10.19 -14.88
C LYS A 122 3.51 -11.61 -14.53
N PRO A 123 3.37 -12.06 -13.28
CA PRO A 123 3.53 -13.47 -13.02
C PRO A 123 2.56 -14.14 -13.97
N ASP A 124 3.08 -14.91 -14.93
CA ASP A 124 2.25 -15.71 -15.81
C ASP A 124 1.34 -16.47 -14.87
N THR A 125 0.06 -16.14 -14.92
CA THR A 125 -0.95 -16.78 -14.10
C THR A 125 -1.19 -18.12 -14.77
N ILE A 126 -0.19 -19.00 -14.71
CA ILE A 126 -0.34 -20.40 -15.00
C ILE A 126 -1.41 -20.82 -14.01
N ASN A 127 -2.59 -21.13 -14.54
CA ASN A 127 -3.77 -21.53 -13.81
C ASN A 127 -3.42 -22.61 -12.76
N ILE A 128 -3.19 -22.20 -11.50
CA ILE A 128 -2.78 -23.09 -10.40
C ILE A 128 -3.98 -23.90 -9.88
N CYS A 129 -5.07 -24.03 -10.64
CA CYS A 129 -6.19 -24.90 -10.27
C CYS A 129 -5.92 -26.40 -10.56
N LYS A 130 -4.71 -26.82 -10.95
CA LYS A 130 -4.36 -28.25 -11.12
C LYS A 130 -2.90 -28.56 -10.76
N ASN A 131 -2.53 -28.44 -9.48
CA ASN A 131 -1.66 -29.39 -8.77
C ASN A 131 -1.27 -28.84 -7.38
N LEU A 132 -2.00 -29.28 -6.36
CA LEU A 132 -1.60 -29.24 -4.95
C LEU A 132 -0.60 -30.37 -4.66
N ALA A 133 0.47 -30.43 -5.44
CA ALA A 133 1.55 -31.38 -5.22
C ALA A 133 2.86 -30.64 -5.46
N TYR A 134 3.62 -30.48 -4.37
CA TYR A 134 5.00 -30.03 -4.34
C TYR A 134 5.25 -28.51 -4.40
N PHE A 135 5.03 -27.84 -3.25
CA PHE A 135 5.88 -26.69 -2.91
C PHE A 135 7.24 -27.23 -2.45
N PRO A 136 8.38 -26.85 -3.06
CA PRO A 136 9.68 -27.17 -2.49
C PRO A 136 9.78 -26.50 -1.12
N SER A 137 10.12 -27.30 -0.11
CA SER A 137 10.14 -26.95 1.31
C SER A 137 10.60 -25.50 1.58
N THR A 138 9.70 -24.71 2.18
CA THR A 138 9.90 -23.32 2.65
C THR A 138 11.11 -23.16 3.57
N LYS A 139 11.71 -24.27 4.05
CA LYS A 139 12.94 -24.30 4.84
C LYS A 139 14.14 -23.61 4.15
N LYS A 140 14.19 -23.55 2.81
CA LYS A 140 15.31 -22.90 2.10
C LYS A 140 15.16 -21.40 1.91
N MET A 141 13.96 -20.84 2.07
CA MET A 141 13.68 -19.43 1.77
C MET A 141 13.88 -18.51 3.00
N TRP A 142 13.59 -19.01 4.20
CA TRP A 142 13.73 -18.27 5.45
C TRP A 142 15.15 -17.77 5.75
N PRO A 143 16.23 -18.54 5.50
CA PRO A 143 17.59 -18.04 5.72
C PRO A 143 17.91 -16.81 4.87
N THR A 144 17.42 -16.74 3.63
CA THR A 144 17.65 -15.60 2.73
C THR A 144 16.87 -14.35 3.17
N ILE A 145 15.63 -14.51 3.63
CA ILE A 145 14.81 -13.42 4.16
C ILE A 145 15.43 -12.87 5.45
N ILE A 146 15.86 -13.74 6.36
CA ILE A 146 16.50 -13.35 7.62
C ILE A 146 17.83 -12.62 7.35
N ASP A 147 18.65 -13.10 6.41
CA ASP A 147 19.90 -12.44 6.02
C ASP A 147 19.66 -11.05 5.40
N GLY A 148 18.64 -10.91 4.55
CA GLY A 148 18.23 -9.64 3.97
C GLY A 148 17.77 -8.62 5.02
N LEU A 149 16.94 -9.03 5.96
CA LEU A 149 16.50 -8.19 7.08
C LEU A 149 17.67 -7.78 7.98
N ARG A 150 18.61 -8.69 8.24
CA ARG A 150 19.82 -8.41 9.04
C ARG A 150 20.71 -7.37 8.37
N LYS A 151 20.92 -7.47 7.06
CA LYS A 151 21.69 -6.49 6.27
C LYS A 151 21.04 -5.11 6.27
N ARG A 152 19.71 -5.04 6.10
CA ARG A 152 18.95 -3.77 6.20
C ARG A 152 19.10 -3.11 7.57
N LEU A 153 19.05 -3.90 8.63
CA LEU A 153 19.25 -3.42 10.00
C LEU A 153 20.66 -2.85 10.23
N MET A 154 21.68 -3.50 9.68
CA MET A 154 23.05 -2.99 9.75
C MET A 154 23.22 -1.69 8.96
N TYR A 155 22.63 -1.61 7.76
CA TYR A 155 22.68 -0.39 6.94
C TYR A 155 22.00 0.79 7.64
N LEU A 156 20.81 0.59 8.20
CA LEU A 156 20.10 1.62 8.97
C LEU A 156 20.88 2.06 10.22
N GLN A 157 21.57 1.14 10.90
CA GLN A 157 22.43 1.48 12.03
C GLN A 157 23.63 2.33 11.61
N SER A 158 24.29 1.97 10.50
CA SER A 158 25.41 2.75 9.95
C SER A 158 24.96 4.13 9.46
N PHE A 159 23.79 4.23 8.83
CA PHE A 159 23.20 5.49 8.39
C PHE A 159 22.90 6.44 9.56
N LEU A 160 22.29 5.91 10.63
CA LEU A 160 21.99 6.69 11.84
C LEU A 160 23.25 7.15 12.59
N TYR A 161 24.35 6.41 12.49
CA TYR A 161 25.65 6.78 13.08
C TYR A 161 26.43 7.82 12.27
N SER A 162 26.07 8.01 11.00
CA SER A 162 26.78 8.91 10.08
C SER A 162 26.17 10.32 10.01
N GLN A 163 25.10 10.60 10.75
CA GLN A 163 24.55 11.95 10.87
C GLN A 163 25.32 12.77 11.92
N ASP A 164 25.76 13.97 11.54
CA ASP A 164 26.53 14.92 12.38
C ASP A 164 25.76 15.45 13.61
N ASN A 165 24.51 15.03 13.82
CA ASN A 165 23.75 15.27 15.03
C ASN A 165 23.18 13.93 15.55
N PRO A 166 23.72 13.36 16.62
CA PRO A 166 23.20 12.11 17.16
C PRO A 166 21.77 12.33 17.65
N PRO A 167 20.79 11.50 17.22
CA PRO A 167 19.44 11.59 17.74
C PRO A 167 19.44 11.35 19.25
N ASN A 168 18.63 12.13 19.97
CA ASN A 168 18.52 12.06 21.43
C ASN A 168 18.38 10.59 21.88
N ASN A 169 19.21 10.15 22.83
CA ASN A 169 19.45 8.74 23.19
C ASN A 169 18.17 7.90 23.42
N SER A 170 17.06 8.55 23.77
CA SER A 170 15.72 7.96 23.93
C SER A 170 15.14 7.37 22.62
N SER A 171 15.34 8.02 21.47
CA SER A 171 14.80 7.55 20.18
C SER A 171 15.59 6.37 19.61
N LEU A 172 16.93 6.41 19.75
CA LEU A 172 17.81 5.30 19.39
C LEU A 172 17.50 4.04 20.20
N MET A 173 17.32 4.18 21.52
CA MET A 173 16.91 3.07 22.40
C MET A 173 15.57 2.45 21.98
N LYS A 174 14.57 3.26 21.58
CA LYS A 174 13.27 2.73 21.13
C LYS A 174 13.37 1.94 19.82
N ILE A 175 14.12 2.45 18.84
CA ILE A 175 14.31 1.79 17.55
C ILE A 175 15.10 0.48 17.70
N GLN A 176 16.13 0.48 18.55
CA GLN A 176 16.94 -0.71 18.83
C GLN A 176 16.13 -1.78 19.59
N ASN A 177 15.31 -1.38 20.56
CA ASN A 177 14.45 -2.30 21.30
C ASN A 177 13.33 -2.88 20.43
N SER A 178 12.73 -2.08 19.53
CA SER A 178 11.70 -2.54 18.59
C SER A 178 12.27 -3.52 17.55
N SER A 179 13.46 -3.22 17.02
CA SER A 179 14.14 -4.11 16.08
C SER A 179 14.58 -5.42 16.72
N GLN A 180 15.07 -5.38 17.97
CA GLN A 180 15.44 -6.60 18.69
C GLN A 180 14.23 -7.44 19.10
N SER A 181 13.10 -6.83 19.45
CA SER A 181 11.87 -7.58 19.78
C SER A 181 11.29 -8.25 18.54
N PHE A 182 11.35 -7.59 17.38
CA PHE A 182 10.94 -8.16 16.09
C PHE A 182 11.80 -9.36 15.69
N LEU A 183 13.14 -9.23 15.77
CA LEU A 183 14.05 -10.35 15.48
C LEU A 183 13.87 -11.51 16.46
N LYS A 184 13.67 -11.24 17.75
CA LYS A 184 13.39 -12.29 18.75
C LYS A 184 12.08 -13.02 18.42
N SER A 185 11.04 -12.29 18.05
CA SER A 185 9.73 -12.87 17.68
C SER A 185 9.84 -13.70 16.40
N ALA A 186 10.55 -13.22 15.38
CA ALA A 186 10.81 -13.95 14.15
C ALA A 186 11.64 -15.23 14.38
N THR A 187 12.60 -15.18 15.30
CA THR A 187 13.42 -16.35 15.68
C THR A 187 12.58 -17.38 16.45
N ILE A 188 11.72 -16.95 17.37
CA ILE A 188 10.82 -17.83 18.13
C ILE A 188 9.81 -18.52 17.19
N VAL A 189 9.23 -17.79 16.24
CA VAL A 189 8.33 -18.36 15.22
C VAL A 189 9.07 -19.38 14.35
N PHE A 190 10.33 -19.13 14.00
CA PHE A 190 11.16 -20.10 13.26
C PHE A 190 11.45 -21.38 14.05
N PHE A 191 11.69 -21.29 15.36
CA PHE A 191 11.92 -22.46 16.21
C PHE A 191 10.65 -23.26 16.53
N LEU A 192 9.49 -22.61 16.66
CA LEU A 192 8.20 -23.28 16.88
C LEU A 192 7.67 -24.03 15.65
N TRP A 193 8.33 -23.88 14.49
CA TRP A 193 7.94 -24.47 13.21
C TRP A 193 8.90 -25.57 12.72
N GLN A 194 9.89 -25.95 13.55
CA GLN A 194 10.71 -27.17 13.38
C GLN A 194 10.09 -28.34 14.15
#